data_AF-A0A0L8GAC2-F1
#
_entry.id   AF-A0A0L8GAC2-F1
#
_cell.length_a   1.000
_cell.length_b   1.000
_cell.length_c   1.000
_cell.angle_alpha   90.00
_cell.angle_beta   90.00
_cell.angle_gamma   90.00
#
_symmetry.space_group_name_H-M   'P 1'
#
loop_
_entity.id
_entity.type
_entity.pdbx_description
1 polymer ?
#
loop_
_entity_poly.entity_id
_entity_poly.type
_entity_poly.pdbx_seq_one_letter_code
_entity_poly.pdbx_strand_id
1 'polypeptide(L)'
;IVRSYVYTCVHPSFRSFLPSVVRTYVRTYVRTYVRPYVRTYVRSFISTYERTHKRTFVRSSVHMNVRTNVRSFIHSFLRTYVRTYVRTYVRSYVRTYVYFSFTRFFVSSFVPSFLRTNVPLFVRPFVRSFVRSFVIRKYIHSVVRKHVRLYVRTYVRIFFRSFFRPFLHTYVHSFVRSFVRTYVHSFVRSFVRSFIH
;
A
#
# COMPACT_ATOMS: atom_id res chain seq x y z
N ILE A 1 -104.13 45.55 70.53
CA ILE A 1 -104.63 45.33 69.14
C ILE A 1 -103.48 45.27 68.13
N VAL A 2 -102.60 46.28 68.04
CA VAL A 2 -101.47 46.31 67.08
C VAL A 2 -100.48 45.14 67.23
N ARG A 3 -100.08 44.77 68.46
CA ARG A 3 -99.12 43.68 68.71
C ARG A 3 -99.65 42.29 68.36
N SER A 4 -100.97 42.09 68.46
CA SER A 4 -101.65 40.83 68.11
C SER A 4 -101.70 40.67 66.59
N TYR A 5 -102.09 41.71 65.84
CA TYR A 5 -102.18 41.68 64.37
C TYR A 5 -100.82 41.44 63.68
N VAL A 6 -99.75 42.00 64.24
CA VAL A 6 -98.38 41.79 63.74
C VAL A 6 -97.93 40.33 63.96
N TYR A 7 -98.30 39.71 65.08
CA TYR A 7 -97.90 38.32 65.37
C TYR A 7 -98.78 37.27 64.70
N THR A 8 -100.08 37.53 64.53
CA THR A 8 -101.04 36.57 63.93
C THR A 8 -101.11 36.65 62.42
N CYS A 9 -100.93 37.83 61.81
CA CYS A 9 -101.09 37.99 60.36
C CYS A 9 -99.77 38.30 59.65
N VAL A 10 -98.91 39.15 60.21
CA VAL A 10 -97.67 39.57 59.52
C VAL A 10 -96.57 38.52 59.67
N HIS A 11 -96.35 37.99 60.87
CA HIS A 11 -95.25 37.05 61.14
C HIS A 11 -95.33 35.71 60.35
N PRO A 12 -96.48 35.03 60.22
CA PRO A 12 -96.58 33.79 59.44
C PRO A 12 -96.46 34.03 57.93
N SER A 13 -97.02 35.15 57.45
CA SER A 13 -96.96 35.57 56.06
C SER A 13 -95.52 35.93 55.67
N PHE A 14 -94.82 36.73 56.46
CA PHE A 14 -93.42 37.08 56.22
C PHE A 14 -92.49 35.86 56.33
N ARG A 15 -92.74 34.96 57.30
CA ARG A 15 -91.96 33.73 57.53
C ARG A 15 -92.12 32.68 56.41
N SER A 16 -93.21 32.71 55.65
CA SER A 16 -93.43 31.80 54.51
C SER A 16 -93.11 32.46 53.15
N PHE A 17 -93.36 33.76 53.02
CA PHE A 17 -93.19 34.50 51.76
C PHE A 17 -91.73 34.85 51.47
N LEU A 18 -90.94 35.27 52.46
CA LEU A 18 -89.53 35.56 52.24
C LEU A 18 -88.72 34.31 51.81
N PRO A 19 -88.81 33.16 52.49
CA PRO A 19 -88.07 31.97 52.07
C PRO A 19 -88.54 31.44 50.71
N SER A 20 -89.82 31.59 50.35
CA SER A 20 -90.32 31.15 49.05
C SER A 20 -89.82 32.04 47.91
N VAL A 21 -89.84 33.38 48.06
CA VAL A 21 -89.29 34.32 47.07
C VAL A 21 -87.77 34.19 46.93
N VAL A 22 -87.04 34.08 48.04
CA VAL A 22 -85.59 33.84 48.00
C VAL A 22 -85.28 32.50 47.34
N ARG A 23 -86.01 31.44 47.68
CA ARG A 23 -85.82 30.11 47.09
C ARG A 23 -86.13 30.08 45.61
N THR A 24 -87.20 30.74 45.14
CA THR A 24 -87.50 30.81 43.71
C THR A 24 -86.46 31.62 42.97
N TYR A 25 -86.07 32.80 43.47
CA TYR A 25 -85.06 33.66 42.84
C TYR A 25 -83.68 32.99 42.75
N VAL A 26 -83.22 32.37 43.85
CA VAL A 26 -81.96 31.60 43.86
C VAL A 26 -82.05 30.42 42.93
N ARG A 27 -83.16 29.67 42.93
CA ARG A 27 -83.33 28.51 42.05
C ARG A 27 -83.39 28.90 40.58
N THR A 28 -84.04 30.00 40.23
CA THR A 28 -84.05 30.52 38.86
C THR A 28 -82.67 31.00 38.46
N TYR A 29 -82.00 31.82 39.28
CA TYR A 29 -80.66 32.33 39.00
C TYR A 29 -79.63 31.20 38.81
N VAL A 30 -79.63 30.22 39.71
CA VAL A 30 -78.76 29.04 39.59
C VAL A 30 -79.08 28.25 38.32
N ARG A 31 -80.36 28.11 37.97
CA ARG A 31 -80.77 27.31 36.80
C ARG A 31 -80.52 28.02 35.47
N THR A 32 -80.74 29.33 35.40
CA THR A 32 -80.63 30.12 34.16
C THR A 32 -79.24 30.66 33.91
N TYR A 33 -78.47 30.99 34.95
CA TYR A 33 -77.14 31.56 34.80
C TYR A 33 -76.03 30.58 35.18
N VAL A 34 -76.05 30.08 36.42
CA VAL A 34 -74.92 29.29 36.95
C VAL A 34 -74.77 27.95 36.22
N ARG A 35 -75.85 27.19 36.08
CA ARG A 35 -75.83 25.86 35.44
C ARG A 35 -75.32 25.89 33.99
N PRO A 36 -75.85 26.72 33.09
CA PRO A 36 -75.37 26.77 31.71
C PRO A 36 -73.94 27.32 31.63
N TYR A 37 -73.57 28.31 32.45
CA TYR A 37 -72.20 28.85 32.45
C TYR A 37 -71.18 27.80 32.91
N VAL A 38 -71.42 27.14 34.04
CA VAL A 38 -70.55 26.06 34.53
C VAL A 38 -70.50 24.91 33.54
N ARG A 39 -71.64 24.50 32.98
CA ARG A 39 -71.70 23.40 32.00
C ARG A 39 -70.91 23.71 30.74
N THR A 40 -71.03 24.92 30.19
CA THR A 40 -70.32 25.32 28.96
C THR A 40 -68.84 25.53 29.22
N TYR A 41 -68.47 26.17 30.33
CA TYR A 41 -67.08 26.37 30.71
C TYR A 41 -66.36 25.04 30.97
N VAL A 42 -66.93 24.17 31.82
CA VAL A 42 -66.33 22.86 32.12
C VAL A 42 -66.28 21.98 30.86
N ARG A 43 -67.34 21.95 30.05
CA ARG A 43 -67.35 21.14 28.83
C ARG A 43 -66.36 21.64 27.79
N SER A 44 -66.25 22.96 27.60
CA SER A 44 -65.29 23.53 26.66
C SER A 44 -63.86 23.26 27.14
N PHE A 45 -63.56 23.52 28.41
CA PHE A 45 -62.23 23.29 28.99
C PHE A 45 -61.81 21.82 28.94
N ILE A 46 -62.68 20.89 29.34
CA ILE A 46 -62.40 19.45 29.25
C ILE A 46 -62.20 19.04 27.79
N SER A 47 -63.08 19.50 26.88
CA SER A 47 -62.99 19.13 25.47
C SER A 47 -61.73 19.67 24.79
N THR A 48 -61.35 20.92 25.04
CA THR A 48 -60.11 21.48 24.50
C THR A 48 -58.90 20.84 25.13
N TYR A 49 -58.86 20.66 26.46
CA TYR A 49 -57.73 20.05 27.14
C TYR A 49 -57.53 18.59 26.71
N GLU A 50 -58.56 17.75 26.76
CA GLU A 50 -58.44 16.36 26.31
C GLU A 50 -58.04 16.27 24.84
N ARG A 51 -58.70 17.06 23.97
CA ARG A 51 -58.49 16.94 22.53
C ARG A 51 -57.14 17.48 22.10
N THR A 52 -56.68 18.58 22.70
CA THR A 52 -55.36 19.13 22.41
C THR A 52 -54.29 18.25 23.02
N HIS A 53 -54.35 17.96 24.31
CA HIS A 53 -53.29 17.24 25.02
C HIS A 53 -53.15 15.80 24.49
N LYS A 54 -54.25 15.06 24.29
CA LYS A 54 -54.16 13.71 23.69
C LYS A 54 -53.66 13.78 22.26
N ARG A 55 -54.17 14.70 21.43
CA ARG A 55 -53.78 14.76 20.02
C ARG A 55 -52.34 15.23 19.83
N THR A 56 -51.88 16.21 20.59
CA THR A 56 -50.49 16.68 20.51
C THR A 56 -49.55 15.65 21.08
N PHE A 57 -49.81 15.11 22.28
CA PHE A 57 -48.95 14.12 22.91
C PHE A 57 -48.88 12.82 22.10
N VAL A 58 -50.01 12.27 21.65
CA VAL A 58 -50.00 11.06 20.82
C VAL A 58 -49.31 11.33 19.49
N ARG A 59 -49.62 12.45 18.81
CA ARG A 59 -48.98 12.77 17.53
C ARG A 59 -47.49 13.00 17.69
N SER A 60 -47.03 13.76 18.70
CA SER A 60 -45.62 14.05 18.89
C SER A 60 -44.84 12.82 19.32
N SER A 61 -45.35 12.09 20.32
CA SER A 61 -44.66 10.93 20.88
C SER A 61 -44.62 9.77 19.89
N VAL A 62 -45.74 9.48 19.20
CA VAL A 62 -45.76 8.43 18.16
C VAL A 62 -44.94 8.85 16.95
N HIS A 63 -45.11 10.07 16.43
CA HIS A 63 -44.37 10.49 15.25
C HIS A 63 -42.86 10.55 15.51
N MET A 64 -42.42 11.11 16.63
CA MET A 64 -40.99 11.13 16.97
C MET A 64 -40.46 9.73 17.19
N ASN A 65 -41.08 8.90 18.05
CA ASN A 65 -40.56 7.56 18.31
C ASN A 65 -40.55 6.69 17.06
N VAL A 66 -41.61 6.70 16.25
CA VAL A 66 -41.64 5.92 15.02
C VAL A 66 -40.56 6.44 14.06
N ARG A 67 -40.46 7.74 13.85
CA ARG A 67 -39.46 8.31 12.95
C ARG A 67 -38.03 8.03 13.41
N THR A 68 -37.72 8.20 14.69
CA THR A 68 -36.38 8.00 15.23
C THR A 68 -36.02 6.53 15.25
N ASN A 69 -36.91 5.65 15.72
CA ASN A 69 -36.65 4.21 15.78
C ASN A 69 -36.57 3.58 14.39
N VAL A 70 -37.47 3.95 13.47
CA VAL A 70 -37.40 3.44 12.09
C VAL A 70 -36.14 3.94 11.39
N ARG A 71 -35.80 5.24 11.53
CA ARG A 71 -34.59 5.79 10.93
C ARG A 71 -33.32 5.16 11.51
N SER A 72 -33.25 5.00 12.84
CA SER A 72 -32.09 4.42 13.51
C SER A 72 -31.94 2.94 13.15
N PHE A 73 -33.04 2.20 13.12
CA PHE A 73 -33.06 0.80 12.72
C PHE A 73 -32.64 0.62 11.26
N ILE A 74 -33.26 1.35 10.32
CA ILE A 74 -32.90 1.29 8.90
C ILE A 74 -31.44 1.68 8.70
N HIS A 75 -30.99 2.79 9.28
CA HIS A 75 -29.62 3.25 9.12
C HIS A 75 -28.61 2.26 9.72
N SER A 76 -28.87 1.75 10.92
CA SER A 76 -27.98 0.76 11.55
C SER A 76 -27.95 -0.54 10.75
N PHE A 77 -29.10 -1.08 10.37
CA PHE A 77 -29.22 -2.32 9.61
C PHE A 77 -28.59 -2.21 8.22
N LEU A 78 -28.91 -1.16 7.45
CA LEU A 78 -28.31 -0.95 6.14
C LEU A 78 -26.80 -0.73 6.25
N ARG A 79 -26.37 0.09 7.22
CA ARG A 79 -24.94 0.35 7.41
C ARG A 79 -24.18 -0.91 7.80
N THR A 80 -24.71 -1.73 8.71
CA THR A 80 -24.05 -2.97 9.12
C THR A 80 -24.07 -3.97 7.97
N TYR A 81 -25.23 -4.24 7.36
CA TYR A 81 -25.36 -5.20 6.28
C TYR A 81 -24.52 -4.83 5.06
N VAL A 82 -24.61 -3.60 4.57
CA VAL A 82 -23.83 -3.15 3.41
C VAL A 82 -22.33 -3.17 3.76
N ARG A 83 -21.94 -2.66 4.93
CA ARG A 83 -20.52 -2.63 5.32
C ARG A 83 -19.95 -4.02 5.50
N THR A 84 -20.68 -4.95 6.11
CA THR A 84 -20.19 -6.32 6.31
C THR A 84 -20.15 -7.03 4.97
N TYR A 85 -21.22 -6.99 4.18
CA TYR A 85 -21.30 -7.67 2.89
C TYR A 85 -20.24 -7.17 1.91
N VAL A 86 -20.15 -5.85 1.71
CA VAL A 86 -19.14 -5.26 0.82
C VAL A 86 -17.73 -5.59 1.32
N ARG A 87 -17.48 -5.44 2.63
CA ARG A 87 -16.14 -5.73 3.18
C ARG A 87 -15.77 -7.20 3.05
N THR A 88 -16.68 -8.14 3.32
CA THR A 88 -16.39 -9.56 3.23
C THR A 88 -16.23 -10.00 1.78
N TYR A 89 -17.12 -9.56 0.89
CA TYR A 89 -17.08 -9.91 -0.53
C TYR A 89 -15.85 -9.33 -1.23
N VAL A 90 -15.57 -8.04 -1.05
CA VAL A 90 -14.37 -7.41 -1.63
C VAL A 90 -13.11 -8.03 -1.05
N ARG A 91 -13.05 -8.24 0.27
CA ARG A 91 -11.86 -8.85 0.90
C ARG A 91 -11.66 -10.29 0.47
N SER A 92 -12.71 -11.10 0.33
CA SER A 92 -12.58 -12.47 -0.14
C SER A 92 -12.12 -12.48 -1.59
N TYR A 93 -12.80 -11.75 -2.47
CA TYR A 93 -12.49 -11.71 -3.90
C TYR A 93 -11.06 -11.23 -4.16
N VAL A 94 -10.64 -10.11 -3.57
CA VAL A 94 -9.27 -9.60 -3.71
C VAL A 94 -8.25 -10.60 -3.16
N ARG A 95 -8.52 -11.22 -2.02
CA ARG A 95 -7.58 -12.18 -1.42
C ARG A 95 -7.44 -13.46 -2.25
N THR A 96 -8.52 -14.01 -2.80
CA THR A 96 -8.42 -15.23 -3.62
C THR A 96 -7.88 -14.93 -5.02
N TYR A 97 -8.47 -13.98 -5.74
CA TYR A 97 -8.08 -13.74 -7.13
C TYR A 97 -6.73 -13.06 -7.26
N VAL A 98 -6.51 -11.97 -6.51
CA VAL A 98 -5.28 -11.19 -6.67
C VAL A 98 -4.16 -11.88 -5.91
N TYR A 99 -4.33 -12.18 -4.63
CA TYR A 99 -3.20 -12.68 -3.85
C TYR A 99 -2.92 -14.16 -4.11
N PHE A 100 -3.94 -15.01 -4.17
CA PHE A 100 -3.68 -16.44 -4.34
C PHE A 100 -3.41 -16.81 -5.80
N SER A 101 -4.28 -16.42 -6.73
CA SER A 101 -4.12 -16.84 -8.13
C SER A 101 -2.98 -16.10 -8.84
N PHE A 102 -2.93 -14.77 -8.79
CA PHE A 102 -1.91 -14.03 -9.53
C PHE A 102 -0.50 -14.30 -8.99
N THR A 103 -0.29 -14.16 -7.68
CA THR A 103 1.05 -14.34 -7.10
C THR A 103 1.54 -15.78 -7.25
N ARG A 104 0.67 -16.78 -7.03
CA ARG A 104 1.05 -18.19 -7.21
C ARG A 104 1.32 -18.52 -8.67
N PHE A 105 0.47 -18.08 -9.61
CA PHE A 105 0.69 -18.33 -11.03
C PHE A 105 1.97 -17.64 -11.53
N PHE A 106 2.16 -16.38 -11.15
CA PHE A 106 3.32 -15.60 -11.57
C PHE A 106 4.63 -16.21 -11.02
N VAL A 107 4.68 -16.52 -9.73
CA VAL A 107 5.89 -17.10 -9.13
C VAL A 107 6.09 -18.56 -9.53
N SER A 108 5.04 -19.37 -9.57
CA SER A 108 5.16 -20.82 -9.80
C SER A 108 5.29 -21.20 -11.28
N SER A 109 4.78 -20.40 -12.21
CA SER A 109 4.74 -20.75 -13.63
C SER A 109 5.48 -19.74 -14.50
N PHE A 110 5.24 -18.45 -14.31
CA PHE A 110 5.87 -17.44 -15.15
C PHE A 110 7.38 -17.32 -14.90
N VAL A 111 7.82 -17.21 -13.65
CA VAL A 111 9.24 -17.06 -13.32
C VAL A 111 10.10 -18.24 -13.81
N PRO A 112 9.75 -19.52 -13.54
CA PRO A 112 10.55 -20.64 -14.04
C PRO A 112 10.54 -20.74 -15.56
N SER A 113 9.41 -20.46 -16.21
CA SER A 113 9.30 -20.49 -17.67
C SER A 113 10.14 -19.39 -18.34
N PHE A 114 10.09 -18.18 -17.77
CA PHE A 114 10.90 -17.05 -18.22
C PHE A 114 12.40 -17.33 -18.06
N LEU A 115 12.82 -17.87 -16.91
CA LEU A 115 14.23 -18.23 -16.69
C LEU A 115 14.68 -19.37 -17.62
N ARG A 116 13.84 -20.41 -17.78
CA ARG A 116 14.14 -21.55 -18.66
C ARG A 116 14.30 -21.15 -20.13
N THR A 117 13.60 -20.12 -20.59
CA THR A 117 13.66 -19.63 -21.98
C THR A 117 14.74 -18.57 -22.17
N ASN A 118 14.83 -17.58 -21.29
CA ASN A 118 15.74 -16.45 -21.47
C ASN A 118 17.20 -16.80 -21.13
N VAL A 119 17.46 -17.68 -20.16
CA VAL A 119 18.83 -18.03 -19.78
C VAL A 119 19.59 -18.73 -20.94
N PRO A 120 19.01 -19.72 -21.64
CA PRO A 120 19.67 -20.32 -22.80
C PRO A 120 19.77 -19.37 -24.00
N LEU A 121 18.74 -18.55 -24.25
CA LEU A 121 18.66 -17.71 -25.44
C LEU A 121 19.52 -16.45 -25.36
N PHE A 122 19.65 -15.84 -24.17
CA PHE A 122 20.39 -14.59 -23.99
C PHE A 122 21.70 -14.80 -23.23
N VAL A 123 21.64 -15.42 -22.06
CA VAL A 123 22.80 -15.47 -21.14
C VAL A 123 23.92 -16.33 -21.71
N ARG A 124 23.61 -17.55 -22.17
CA ARG A 124 24.62 -18.47 -22.74
C ARG A 124 25.40 -17.88 -23.93
N PRO A 125 24.76 -17.39 -25.00
CA PRO A 125 25.50 -16.83 -26.13
C PRO A 125 26.24 -15.55 -25.77
N PHE A 126 25.68 -14.70 -24.90
CA PHE A 126 26.35 -13.48 -24.44
C PHE A 126 27.63 -13.79 -23.67
N VAL A 127 27.57 -14.66 -22.66
CA VAL A 127 28.74 -15.07 -21.87
C VAL A 127 29.77 -15.76 -22.76
N ARG A 128 29.34 -16.66 -23.66
CA ARG A 128 30.25 -17.34 -24.59
C ARG A 128 30.98 -16.37 -25.52
N SER A 129 30.27 -15.39 -26.07
CA SER A 129 30.84 -14.35 -26.94
C SER A 129 31.82 -13.47 -26.18
N PHE A 130 31.41 -13.01 -24.99
CA PHE A 130 32.23 -12.15 -24.14
C PHE A 130 33.53 -12.83 -23.72
N VAL A 131 33.46 -14.06 -23.20
CA VAL A 131 34.64 -14.82 -22.79
C VAL A 131 35.56 -15.11 -23.98
N ARG A 132 35.01 -15.54 -25.11
CA ARG A 132 35.82 -15.87 -26.30
C ARG A 132 36.53 -14.64 -26.88
N SER A 133 35.83 -13.52 -26.99
CA SER A 133 36.38 -12.30 -27.57
C SER A 133 37.35 -11.60 -26.61
N PHE A 134 36.93 -11.42 -25.36
CA PHE A 134 37.66 -10.58 -24.42
C PHE A 134 38.83 -11.33 -23.76
N VAL A 135 38.56 -12.52 -23.20
CA VAL A 135 39.56 -13.27 -22.43
C VAL A 135 40.57 -13.93 -23.36
N ILE A 136 40.09 -14.73 -24.32
CA ILE A 136 41.00 -15.52 -25.17
C ILE A 136 41.73 -14.62 -26.17
N ARG A 137 40.97 -13.83 -26.93
CA ARG A 137 41.56 -13.12 -28.08
C ARG A 137 42.30 -11.85 -27.69
N LYS A 138 41.75 -11.04 -26.77
CA LYS A 138 42.38 -9.77 -26.42
C LYS A 138 43.41 -9.94 -25.30
N TYR A 139 43.08 -10.67 -24.25
CA TYR A 139 43.94 -10.76 -23.07
C TYR A 139 45.06 -11.80 -23.25
N ILE A 140 44.70 -13.07 -23.46
CA ILE A 140 45.68 -14.15 -23.55
C ILE A 140 46.59 -13.96 -24.77
N HIS A 141 46.01 -13.79 -25.96
CA HIS A 141 46.83 -13.65 -27.17
C HIS A 141 47.75 -12.44 -27.14
N SER A 142 47.31 -11.28 -26.65
CA SER A 142 48.14 -10.08 -26.60
C SER A 142 49.26 -10.20 -25.57
N VAL A 143 48.93 -10.64 -24.35
CA VAL A 143 49.89 -10.72 -23.24
C VAL A 143 50.94 -11.79 -23.52
N VAL A 144 50.51 -13.00 -23.88
CA VAL A 144 51.40 -14.13 -24.16
C VAL A 144 52.27 -13.82 -25.38
N ARG A 145 51.68 -13.35 -26.49
CA ARG A 145 52.46 -13.03 -27.69
C ARG A 145 53.48 -11.93 -27.44
N LYS A 146 53.12 -10.90 -26.66
CA LYS A 146 54.05 -9.81 -26.32
C LYS A 146 55.18 -10.30 -25.42
N HIS A 147 54.87 -11.05 -24.36
CA HIS A 147 55.86 -11.57 -23.42
C HIS A 147 56.80 -12.58 -24.06
N VAL A 148 56.27 -13.59 -24.75
CA VAL A 148 57.07 -14.60 -25.44
C VAL A 148 57.95 -13.96 -26.50
N ARG A 149 57.40 -13.06 -27.34
CA ARG A 149 58.19 -12.38 -28.36
C ARG A 149 59.30 -11.53 -27.76
N LEU A 150 59.03 -10.79 -26.69
CA LEU A 150 60.05 -9.98 -26.03
C LEU A 150 61.12 -10.85 -25.39
N TYR A 151 60.72 -11.87 -24.64
CA TYR A 151 61.63 -12.79 -23.95
C TYR A 151 62.53 -13.55 -24.93
N VAL A 152 61.96 -14.14 -25.97
CA VAL A 152 62.74 -14.83 -27.01
C VAL A 152 63.67 -13.84 -27.70
N ARG A 153 63.19 -12.64 -28.07
CA ARG A 153 64.02 -11.64 -28.74
C ARG A 153 65.18 -11.15 -27.87
N THR A 154 64.95 -10.91 -26.58
CA THR A 154 66.01 -10.47 -25.65
C THR A 154 66.98 -11.59 -25.37
N TYR A 155 66.48 -12.80 -25.07
CA TYR A 155 67.32 -13.96 -24.79
C TYR A 155 68.22 -14.32 -25.97
N VAL A 156 67.64 -14.46 -27.17
CA VAL A 156 68.39 -14.75 -28.40
C VAL A 156 69.42 -13.65 -28.66
N ARG A 157 69.04 -12.37 -28.54
CA ARG A 157 69.97 -11.25 -28.74
C ARG A 157 71.14 -11.27 -27.74
N ILE A 158 70.86 -11.54 -26.46
CA ILE A 158 71.89 -11.62 -25.41
C ILE A 158 72.79 -12.83 -25.67
N PHE A 159 72.23 -13.99 -25.97
CA PHE A 159 72.98 -15.21 -26.28
C PHE A 159 73.94 -14.99 -27.46
N PHE A 160 73.44 -14.43 -28.57
CA PHE A 160 74.29 -14.14 -29.72
C PHE A 160 75.36 -13.09 -29.42
N ARG A 161 75.02 -12.03 -28.69
CA ARG A 161 75.95 -10.93 -28.40
C ARG A 161 77.02 -11.31 -27.37
N SER A 162 76.64 -12.01 -26.31
CA SER A 162 77.50 -12.27 -25.15
C SER A 162 78.20 -13.61 -25.22
N PHE A 163 77.64 -14.60 -25.91
CA PHE A 163 78.21 -15.95 -25.96
C PHE A 163 78.74 -16.27 -27.35
N PHE A 164 77.89 -16.20 -28.37
CA PHE A 164 78.26 -16.65 -29.72
C PHE A 164 79.31 -15.74 -30.38
N ARG A 165 79.12 -14.42 -30.34
CA ARG A 165 80.04 -13.47 -30.98
C ARG A 165 81.45 -13.49 -30.36
N PRO A 166 81.62 -13.47 -29.03
CA PRO A 166 82.95 -13.58 -28.42
C PRO A 166 83.58 -14.94 -28.68
N PHE A 167 82.82 -16.03 -28.60
CA PHE A 167 83.32 -17.39 -28.87
C PHE A 167 83.80 -17.56 -30.31
N LEU A 168 83.00 -17.14 -31.30
CA LEU A 168 83.42 -17.15 -32.69
C LEU A 168 84.66 -16.27 -32.89
N HIS A 169 84.67 -15.07 -32.30
CA HIS A 169 85.80 -14.16 -32.44
C HIS A 169 87.08 -14.79 -31.86
N THR A 170 87.06 -15.34 -30.65
CA THR A 170 88.24 -15.95 -30.03
C THR A 170 88.66 -17.23 -30.75
N TYR A 171 87.71 -18.08 -31.16
CA TYR A 171 87.99 -19.33 -31.87
C TYR A 171 88.61 -19.06 -33.25
N VAL A 172 87.97 -18.22 -34.07
CA VAL A 172 88.48 -17.87 -35.40
C VAL A 172 89.82 -17.12 -35.28
N HIS A 173 89.93 -16.15 -34.38
CA HIS A 173 91.18 -15.42 -34.18
C HIS A 173 92.31 -16.33 -33.72
N SER A 174 92.07 -17.25 -32.77
CA SER A 174 93.09 -18.18 -32.30
C SER A 174 93.47 -19.22 -33.36
N PHE A 175 92.50 -19.76 -34.11
CA PHE A 175 92.75 -20.71 -35.19
C PHE A 175 93.54 -20.08 -36.33
N VAL A 176 93.12 -18.91 -36.82
CA VAL A 176 93.84 -18.19 -37.89
C VAL A 176 95.24 -17.82 -37.42
N ARG A 177 95.39 -17.28 -36.19
CA ARG A 177 96.69 -16.94 -35.64
C ARG A 177 97.60 -18.16 -35.49
N SER A 178 97.09 -19.30 -35.04
CA SER A 178 97.90 -20.51 -34.90
C SER A 178 98.28 -21.07 -36.26
N PHE A 179 97.33 -21.16 -37.19
CA PHE A 179 97.55 -21.67 -38.55
C PHE A 179 98.58 -20.84 -39.31
N VAL A 180 98.46 -19.51 -39.28
CA VAL A 180 99.47 -18.62 -39.89
C VAL A 180 100.82 -18.79 -39.19
N ARG A 181 100.86 -18.82 -37.85
CA ARG A 181 102.12 -18.93 -37.11
C ARG A 181 102.83 -20.28 -37.29
N THR A 182 102.12 -21.38 -37.45
CA THR A 182 102.74 -22.70 -37.58
C THR A 182 102.92 -23.08 -39.03
N TYR A 183 101.86 -23.01 -39.83
CA TYR A 183 101.87 -23.49 -41.21
C TYR A 183 102.59 -22.52 -42.14
N VAL A 184 102.21 -21.24 -42.15
CA VAL A 184 102.86 -20.27 -43.05
C VAL A 184 104.31 -20.05 -42.63
N HIS A 185 104.59 -19.91 -41.34
CA HIS A 185 105.96 -19.73 -40.87
C HIS A 185 106.84 -20.96 -41.16
N SER A 186 106.34 -22.19 -40.96
CA SER A 186 107.12 -23.40 -41.27
C SER A 186 107.30 -23.58 -42.77
N PHE A 187 106.26 -23.32 -43.56
CA PHE A 187 106.32 -23.40 -45.02
C PHE A 187 107.31 -22.38 -45.59
N VAL A 188 107.21 -21.11 -45.19
CA VAL A 188 108.16 -20.06 -45.62
C VAL A 188 109.57 -20.38 -45.14
N ARG A 189 109.76 -20.83 -43.90
CA ARG A 189 111.08 -21.21 -43.39
C ARG A 189 111.68 -22.40 -44.14
N SER A 190 110.86 -23.37 -44.54
CA SER A 190 111.28 -24.51 -45.36
C SER A 190 111.61 -24.09 -46.78
N PHE A 191 110.77 -23.26 -47.39
CA PHE A 191 110.93 -22.77 -48.76
C PHE A 191 112.17 -21.86 -48.89
N VAL A 192 112.39 -20.96 -47.93
CA VAL A 192 113.61 -20.14 -47.89
C VAL A 192 114.86 -21.00 -47.67
N ARG A 193 114.77 -22.05 -46.83
CA ARG A 193 115.89 -23.01 -46.66
C ARG A 193 116.20 -23.82 -47.92
N SER A 194 115.24 -24.05 -48.81
CA SER A 194 115.48 -24.78 -50.07
C SER A 194 116.05 -23.92 -51.20
N PHE A 195 116.05 -22.58 -51.06
CA PHE A 195 116.68 -21.67 -52.03
C PHE A 195 118.08 -21.19 -51.59
N ILE A 196 118.42 -21.35 -50.32
CA ILE A 196 119.72 -20.95 -49.74
C ILE A 196 120.72 -22.12 -49.70
N HIS A 197 120.33 -23.30 -50.18
CA HIS A 197 121.16 -24.50 -50.25
C HIS A 197 121.23 -25.06 -51.66
#